data_AF-A0A7J6P028-F1
#
_entry.id   AF-A0A7J6P028-F1
#
_cell.length_a   1.000
_cell.length_b   1.000
_cell.length_c   1.000
_cell.angle_alpha   90.00
_cell.angle_beta   90.00
_cell.angle_gamma   90.00
#
_symmetry.space_group_name_H-M   'P 1'
#
loop_
_entity.id
_entity.type
_entity.pdbx_description
1 polymer ?
#
loop_
_entity_poly.entity_id
_entity_poly.type
_entity_poly.pdbx_seq_one_letter_code
_entity_poly.pdbx_strand_id
1 'polypeptide(L)'
;MATIVLTVSYFFSLRLLLYRHCSLLEAFMHTPYTYAVAGLHCASGKRDVLQYFAESGLQRDSYNQVYISIPLPVRLNLIEKLKKYGNCRGLFEMTHYDFLRRDNSAAIQDGGPSAAGQVDHLNLSEISASDMAALVSSVLAAGASPMVDNEENEGVRTSFQCRRAFFDALDIIQNNNRGGVRTALLRGLNMLRQVVAQAKYIRDRKMYNTLCGENGSFRITVLHGVINSVIYSAGVLRRLALFVLQIIHHKCSSREAGRSPLPYIICCRIPSGNYLCVGVMPTSVSKGTRDRSGFATHFDDASTESGAMIEFRAFDISVVEVEGKDFEKWRSALYRQARRSRRPWQWAR
;
A
#
# COMPACT_ATOMS: atom_id res chain seq x y z
N MET A 1 5.23 -23.87 30.25
CA MET A 1 4.76 -23.29 28.97
C MET A 1 3.75 -22.22 29.30
N ALA A 2 4.01 -20.96 28.95
CA ALA A 2 3.03 -19.89 29.14
C ALA A 2 1.91 -20.06 28.10
N THR A 3 0.68 -20.24 28.55
CA THR A 3 -0.48 -20.37 27.65
C THR A 3 -0.86 -18.99 27.14
N ILE A 4 -0.57 -18.71 25.86
CA ILE A 4 -1.06 -17.50 25.20
C ILE A 4 -2.57 -17.66 25.00
N VAL A 5 -3.37 -16.90 25.75
CA VAL A 5 -4.82 -16.83 25.53
C VAL A 5 -5.09 -15.74 24.50
N LEU A 6 -5.58 -16.17 23.34
CA LEU A 6 -5.99 -15.28 22.26
C LEU A 6 -7.50 -15.08 22.35
N THR A 7 -7.92 -13.81 22.45
CA THR A 7 -9.32 -13.46 22.27
C THR A 7 -9.48 -12.85 20.89
N VAL A 8 -10.32 -13.48 20.06
CA VAL A 8 -10.74 -12.91 18.78
C VAL A 8 -12.08 -12.24 19.01
N SER A 9 -12.17 -10.96 18.67
CA SER A 9 -13.40 -10.18 18.79
C SER A 9 -13.75 -9.52 17.47
N TYR A 10 -15.03 -9.53 17.13
CA TYR A 10 -15.57 -8.77 16.01
C TYR A 10 -15.87 -7.36 16.47
N PHE A 11 -15.40 -6.36 15.74
CA PHE A 11 -15.59 -4.98 16.14
C PHE A 11 -15.62 -4.03 14.95
N PHE A 12 -16.20 -2.86 15.20
CA PHE A 12 -16.29 -1.80 14.21
C PHE A 12 -15.05 -0.92 14.25
N SER A 13 -14.34 -0.77 13.12
CA SER A 13 -12.99 -0.18 13.04
C SER A 13 -12.93 0.99 12.07
N LEU A 14 -11.88 1.82 12.20
CA LEU A 14 -11.51 2.77 11.14
C LEU A 14 -10.76 2.02 10.03
N ARG A 15 -11.09 2.35 8.79
CA ARG A 15 -10.38 1.90 7.57
C ARG A 15 -9.12 2.73 7.35
N LEU A 16 -8.25 2.75 8.36
CA LEU A 16 -6.97 3.46 8.36
C LEU A 16 -5.84 2.47 8.61
N LEU A 17 -4.78 2.54 7.81
CA LEU A 17 -3.65 1.63 7.93
C LEU A 17 -2.87 1.87 9.24
N LEU A 18 -2.74 0.82 10.05
CA LEU A 18 -1.93 0.80 11.29
C LEU A 18 -2.29 1.90 12.30
N TYR A 19 -3.53 2.40 12.31
CA TYR A 19 -3.88 3.56 13.13
C TYR A 19 -3.79 3.31 14.64
N ARG A 20 -3.83 2.05 15.09
CA ARG A 20 -3.62 1.66 16.50
C ARG A 20 -2.17 1.71 16.95
N HIS A 21 -1.26 1.85 16.00
CA HIS A 21 0.18 1.67 16.18
C HIS A 21 0.99 2.91 15.79
N CYS A 22 0.34 3.96 15.30
CA CYS A 22 0.95 5.24 14.95
C CYS A 22 0.05 6.41 15.36
N SER A 23 0.44 7.63 15.01
CA SER A 23 -0.43 8.80 15.23
C SER A 23 -1.61 8.80 14.25
N LEU A 24 -2.73 9.38 14.66
CA LEU A 24 -3.91 9.46 13.79
C LEU A 24 -3.61 10.25 12.51
N LEU A 25 -2.84 11.33 12.61
CA LEU A 25 -2.41 12.10 11.45
C LEU A 25 -1.57 11.26 10.49
N GLU A 26 -0.64 10.45 11.02
CA GLU A 26 0.17 9.54 10.22
C GLU A 26 -0.69 8.46 9.54
N ALA A 27 -1.66 7.87 10.24
CA ALA A 27 -2.57 6.89 9.66
C ALA A 27 -3.42 7.45 8.50
N PHE A 28 -3.84 8.73 8.60
CA PHE A 28 -4.51 9.46 7.51
C PHE A 28 -3.59 9.65 6.31
N MET A 29 -2.30 9.92 6.54
CA MET A 29 -1.30 10.08 5.48
C MET A 29 -1.00 8.75 4.77
N HIS A 30 -0.93 7.65 5.52
CA HIS A 30 -0.60 6.32 5.00
C HIS A 30 -1.74 5.67 4.21
N THR A 31 -2.98 6.10 4.44
CA THR A 31 -4.15 5.49 3.82
C THR A 31 -4.50 6.19 2.50
N PRO A 32 -4.45 5.50 1.34
CA PRO A 32 -4.65 6.12 0.02
C PRO A 32 -5.95 6.91 -0.11
N TYR A 33 -7.05 6.37 0.43
CA TYR A 33 -8.37 6.98 0.36
C TYR A 33 -8.41 8.35 1.03
N THR A 34 -8.04 8.42 2.31
CA THR A 34 -8.00 9.69 3.06
C THR A 34 -6.95 10.65 2.51
N TYR A 35 -5.81 10.13 2.06
CA TYR A 35 -4.76 10.96 1.45
C TYR A 35 -5.23 11.66 0.18
N ALA A 36 -5.95 10.95 -0.69
CA ALA A 36 -6.48 11.49 -1.92
C ALA A 36 -7.64 12.45 -1.68
N VAL A 37 -8.63 12.03 -0.88
CA VAL A 37 -9.86 12.80 -0.61
C VAL A 37 -9.54 14.11 0.11
N ALA A 38 -8.75 14.04 1.18
CA ALA A 38 -8.41 15.22 1.96
C ALA A 38 -7.24 16.04 1.36
N GLY A 39 -6.73 15.65 0.19
CA GLY A 39 -5.69 16.42 -0.49
C GLY A 39 -4.38 16.53 0.30
N LEU A 40 -3.98 15.50 1.04
CA LEU A 40 -2.85 15.53 1.98
C LEU A 40 -1.45 15.72 1.36
N HIS A 41 -1.34 15.68 0.03
CA HIS A 41 -0.15 16.12 -0.70
C HIS A 41 0.20 17.62 -0.53
N CYS A 42 -0.80 18.47 -0.28
CA CYS A 42 -0.65 19.91 -0.19
C CYS A 42 -0.71 20.38 1.26
N ALA A 43 -0.04 21.51 1.53
CA ALA A 43 -0.12 22.16 2.84
C ALA A 43 -1.56 22.61 3.18
N SER A 44 -2.36 23.00 2.19
CA SER A 44 -3.79 23.30 2.38
C SER A 44 -4.57 22.09 2.89
N GLY A 45 -4.50 20.95 2.19
CA GLY A 45 -5.19 19.73 2.61
C GLY A 45 -4.76 19.24 4.00
N LYS A 46 -3.48 19.41 4.36
CA LYS A 46 -3.02 19.15 5.72
C LYS A 46 -3.71 20.08 6.74
N ARG A 47 -3.79 21.38 6.47
CA ARG A 47 -4.53 22.33 7.33
C ARG A 47 -6.01 21.95 7.45
N ASP A 48 -6.63 21.53 6.35
CA ASP A 48 -8.03 21.12 6.33
C ASP A 48 -8.25 19.89 7.22
N VAL A 49 -7.37 18.88 7.19
CA VAL A 49 -7.44 17.72 8.08
C VAL A 49 -7.23 18.09 9.54
N LEU A 50 -6.32 19.03 9.84
CA LEU A 50 -6.14 19.51 11.21
C LEU A 50 -7.39 20.24 11.72
N GLN A 51 -8.03 21.04 10.86
CA GLN A 51 -9.29 21.70 11.18
C GLN A 51 -10.41 20.67 11.39
N TYR A 52 -10.47 19.64 10.55
CA TYR A 52 -11.40 18.53 10.72
C TYR A 52 -11.25 17.84 12.09
N PHE A 53 -10.01 17.57 12.52
CA PHE A 53 -9.79 17.01 13.85
C PHE A 53 -10.26 17.94 14.97
N ALA A 54 -10.04 19.25 14.83
CA ALA A 54 -10.52 20.24 15.79
C ALA A 54 -12.06 20.27 15.85
N GLU A 55 -12.74 20.26 14.70
CA GLU A 55 -14.21 20.20 14.60
C GLU A 55 -14.78 18.90 15.19
N SER A 56 -14.08 17.78 15.04
CA SER A 56 -14.39 16.50 15.69
C SER A 56 -14.14 16.50 17.22
N GLY A 57 -13.66 17.59 17.79
CA GLY A 57 -13.35 17.69 19.22
C GLY A 57 -12.13 16.86 19.63
N LEU A 58 -11.15 16.75 18.74
CA LEU A 58 -9.84 16.17 19.02
C LEU A 58 -8.83 17.28 19.29
N GLN A 59 -8.16 17.20 20.43
CA GLN A 59 -7.04 18.09 20.76
C GLN A 59 -5.80 17.76 19.94
N ARG A 60 -4.86 18.72 19.87
CA ARG A 60 -3.62 18.60 19.11
C ARG A 60 -2.81 17.36 19.48
N ASP A 61 -2.73 17.05 20.75
CA ASP A 61 -1.95 15.92 21.23
C ASP A 61 -2.59 14.61 20.80
N SER A 62 -3.93 14.52 20.83
CA SER A 62 -4.69 13.33 20.47
C SER A 62 -4.44 12.82 19.05
N TYR A 63 -4.11 13.68 18.08
CA TYR A 63 -3.83 13.24 16.70
C TYR A 63 -2.34 13.22 16.32
N ASN A 64 -1.45 13.76 17.16
CA ASN A 64 0.00 13.73 16.93
C ASN A 64 0.73 12.66 17.75
N GLN A 65 0.18 12.23 18.88
CA GLN A 65 0.73 11.13 19.67
C GLN A 65 0.29 9.76 19.12
N VAL A 66 1.01 8.71 19.50
CA VAL A 66 0.64 7.33 19.17
C VAL A 66 -0.69 6.99 19.81
N TYR A 67 -1.52 6.21 19.12
CA TYR A 67 -2.87 5.85 19.55
C TYR A 67 -2.98 5.43 21.02
N ILE A 68 -2.06 4.59 21.53
CA ILE A 68 -2.12 4.11 22.92
C ILE A 68 -1.99 5.24 23.96
N SER A 69 -1.30 6.32 23.62
CA SER A 69 -1.13 7.50 24.48
C SER A 69 -2.35 8.42 24.46
N ILE A 70 -3.32 8.21 23.55
CA ILE A 70 -4.56 8.97 23.52
C ILE A 70 -5.43 8.61 24.74
N PRO A 71 -5.96 9.60 25.48
CA PRO A 71 -6.83 9.35 26.62
C PRO A 71 -7.98 8.39 26.29
N LEU A 72 -8.24 7.43 27.17
CA LEU A 72 -9.22 6.37 26.95
C LEU A 72 -10.61 6.89 26.55
N PRO A 73 -11.19 7.94 27.17
CA PRO A 73 -12.49 8.47 26.75
C PRO A 73 -12.51 8.97 25.30
N VAL A 74 -11.38 9.51 24.82
CA VAL A 74 -11.24 9.96 23.43
C VAL A 74 -11.14 8.77 22.49
N ARG A 75 -10.40 7.71 22.86
CA ARG A 75 -10.30 6.48 22.04
C ARG A 75 -11.64 5.77 21.88
N LEU A 76 -12.41 5.64 22.95
CA LEU A 76 -13.72 4.97 22.91
C LEU A 76 -14.70 5.66 21.95
N ASN A 77 -14.69 7.00 21.93
CA ASN A 77 -15.58 7.79 21.07
C ASN A 77 -14.94 8.22 19.75
N LEU A 78 -13.71 7.77 19.43
CA LEU A 78 -12.95 8.25 18.28
C LEU A 78 -13.68 8.01 16.96
N ILE A 79 -14.26 6.82 16.80
CA ILE A 79 -14.98 6.43 15.58
C ILE A 79 -16.20 7.32 15.37
N GLU A 80 -16.99 7.55 16.41
CA GLU A 80 -18.17 8.42 16.35
C GLU A 80 -17.78 9.87 16.05
N LYS A 81 -16.75 10.37 16.72
CA LYS A 81 -16.21 11.73 16.51
C LYS A 81 -15.76 11.95 15.06
N LEU A 82 -15.09 10.98 14.46
CA LEU A 82 -14.64 11.09 13.06
C LEU A 82 -15.82 10.92 12.08
N LYS A 83 -16.71 9.95 12.31
CA LYS A 83 -17.88 9.74 11.45
C LYS A 83 -18.77 10.98 11.35
N LYS A 84 -19.06 11.63 12.48
CA LYS A 84 -19.99 12.76 12.54
C LYS A 84 -19.61 13.90 11.58
N TYR A 85 -18.32 14.19 11.45
CA TYR A 85 -17.83 15.31 10.63
C TYR A 85 -17.19 14.85 9.30
N GLY A 86 -16.96 13.54 9.13
CA GLY A 86 -16.33 12.97 7.93
C GLY A 86 -17.15 13.16 6.66
N ASN A 87 -18.47 12.96 6.74
CA ASN A 87 -19.36 13.02 5.57
C ASN A 87 -19.36 14.41 4.91
N CYS A 88 -19.34 15.48 5.72
CA CYS A 88 -19.28 16.86 5.22
C CYS A 88 -18.00 17.16 4.42
N ARG A 89 -16.96 16.35 4.60
CA ARG A 89 -15.64 16.48 3.95
C ARG A 89 -15.37 15.40 2.90
N GLY A 90 -16.40 14.66 2.48
CA GLY A 90 -16.29 13.60 1.48
C GLY A 90 -15.68 12.29 1.98
N LEU A 91 -15.43 12.16 3.28
CA LEU A 91 -14.86 10.98 3.92
C LEU A 91 -15.97 9.99 4.34
N PHE A 92 -16.70 9.47 3.36
CA PHE A 92 -17.85 8.58 3.57
C PHE A 92 -17.46 7.16 4.01
N GLU A 93 -16.37 6.61 3.46
CA GLU A 93 -15.99 5.19 3.64
C GLU A 93 -14.88 4.99 4.69
N MET A 94 -14.95 5.69 5.83
CA MET A 94 -13.89 5.64 6.84
C MET A 94 -13.94 4.43 7.77
N THR A 95 -14.93 3.57 7.67
CA THR A 95 -15.15 2.51 8.65
C THR A 95 -15.52 1.18 8.04
N HIS A 96 -15.03 0.10 8.63
CA HIS A 96 -15.30 -1.28 8.24
C HIS A 96 -15.42 -2.18 9.47
N TYR A 97 -15.92 -3.39 9.26
CA TYR A 97 -15.88 -4.44 10.27
C TYR A 97 -14.56 -5.18 10.20
N ASP A 98 -13.91 -5.39 11.33
CA ASP A 98 -12.61 -6.06 11.42
C ASP A 98 -12.58 -7.07 12.57
N PHE A 99 -11.59 -7.95 12.54
CA PHE A 99 -11.31 -8.92 13.59
C PHE A 99 -10.13 -8.41 14.41
N LEU A 100 -10.31 -8.27 15.72
CA LEU A 100 -9.25 -7.91 16.64
C LEU A 100 -8.70 -9.17 17.27
N ARG A 101 -7.40 -9.38 17.16
CA ARG A 101 -6.68 -10.33 17.99
C ARG A 101 -6.18 -9.58 19.22
N ARG A 102 -6.66 -9.98 20.39
CA ARG A 102 -6.12 -9.54 21.68
C ARG A 102 -5.23 -10.62 22.26
N ASP A 103 -4.01 -10.25 22.59
CA ASP A 103 -3.09 -11.09 23.34
C ASP A 103 -3.26 -10.81 24.84
N ASN A 104 -3.88 -11.75 25.55
CA ASN A 104 -4.07 -11.64 26.99
C ASN A 104 -2.87 -12.20 27.78
N SER A 105 -1.77 -12.59 27.14
CA SER A 105 -0.58 -13.11 27.83
C SER A 105 0.00 -12.11 28.85
N ALA A 106 -0.13 -10.81 28.60
CA ALA A 106 0.23 -9.75 29.55
C ALA A 106 -0.70 -9.67 30.78
N ALA A 107 -1.88 -10.27 30.72
CA ALA A 107 -2.84 -10.32 31.83
C ALA A 107 -2.74 -11.63 32.66
N ILE A 108 -2.04 -12.65 32.14
CA ILE A 108 -1.94 -13.99 32.76
C ILE A 108 -0.59 -14.20 33.45
N GLN A 109 0.41 -13.36 33.17
CA GLN A 109 1.67 -13.36 33.91
C GLN A 109 1.66 -12.25 34.96
N ASP A 110 1.56 -12.70 36.21
CA ASP A 110 2.04 -12.08 37.43
C ASP A 110 1.08 -11.20 38.23
N GLY A 111 0.51 -11.82 39.28
CA GLY A 111 0.38 -11.20 40.61
C GLY A 111 1.74 -10.91 41.27
N GLY A 112 2.71 -10.47 40.48
CA GLY A 112 4.04 -10.03 40.86
C GLY A 112 4.28 -8.65 40.21
N PRO A 113 5.15 -7.82 40.76
CA PRO A 113 5.42 -6.52 40.19
C PRO A 113 5.88 -6.75 38.77
N SER A 114 5.17 -6.15 37.81
CA SER A 114 5.58 -6.06 36.42
C SER A 114 7.10 -5.94 36.37
N ALA A 115 7.77 -6.62 35.44
CA ALA A 115 9.04 -6.10 34.96
C ALA A 115 8.80 -4.61 34.65
N ALA A 116 9.23 -3.77 35.57
CA ALA A 116 8.60 -2.50 35.80
C ALA A 116 8.93 -1.59 34.63
N GLY A 117 7.89 -1.12 33.94
CA GLY A 117 7.97 0.14 33.21
C GLY A 117 8.16 0.09 31.70
N GLN A 118 8.27 -1.07 31.03
CA GLN A 118 8.26 -1.05 29.55
C GLN A 118 6.82 -1.03 29.02
N VAL A 119 6.19 0.14 29.11
CA VAL A 119 4.92 0.42 28.43
C VAL A 119 5.12 0.11 26.96
N ASP A 120 4.36 -0.83 26.42
CA ASP A 120 4.40 -1.15 25.01
C ASP A 120 3.78 0.00 24.21
N HIS A 121 4.59 1.01 23.90
CA HIS A 121 4.17 2.23 23.20
C HIS A 121 3.59 1.97 21.80
N LEU A 122 3.65 0.75 21.30
CA LEU A 122 3.16 0.34 19.99
C LEU A 122 1.86 -0.48 20.05
N ASN A 123 1.27 -0.71 21.24
CA ASN A 123 0.02 -1.47 21.40
C ASN A 123 0.05 -2.88 20.78
N LEU A 124 1.13 -3.65 20.96
CA LEU A 124 1.28 -4.98 20.33
C LEU A 124 0.33 -6.03 20.93
N SER A 125 -0.35 -5.71 22.04
CA SER A 125 -1.42 -6.53 22.62
C SER A 125 -2.71 -6.53 21.81
N GLU A 126 -2.91 -5.53 20.94
CA GLU A 126 -4.10 -5.40 20.11
C GLU A 126 -3.72 -5.24 18.64
N ILE A 127 -3.85 -6.31 17.87
CA ILE A 127 -3.52 -6.29 16.43
C ILE A 127 -4.73 -6.73 15.65
N SER A 128 -5.22 -5.88 14.75
CA SER A 128 -6.32 -6.26 13.87
C SER A 128 -5.83 -7.18 12.74
N ALA A 129 -6.76 -7.90 12.10
CA ALA A 129 -6.43 -8.73 10.95
C ALA A 129 -5.82 -7.89 9.80
N SER A 130 -6.33 -6.66 9.59
CA SER A 130 -5.79 -5.73 8.60
C SER A 130 -4.38 -5.23 8.96
N ASP A 131 -4.10 -5.02 10.25
CA ASP A 131 -2.75 -4.68 10.72
C ASP A 131 -1.78 -5.85 10.48
N MET A 132 -2.16 -7.08 10.85
CA MET A 132 -1.35 -8.27 10.60
C MET A 132 -1.03 -8.46 9.11
N ALA A 133 -1.99 -8.21 8.21
CA ALA A 133 -1.75 -8.27 6.77
C ALA A 133 -0.71 -7.23 6.32
N ALA A 134 -0.73 -6.03 6.89
CA ALA A 134 0.28 -5.01 6.61
C ALA A 134 1.67 -5.41 7.12
N LEU A 135 1.75 -6.03 8.30
CA LEU A 135 2.99 -6.57 8.89
C LEU A 135 3.59 -7.66 8.00
N VAL A 136 2.79 -8.68 7.66
CA VAL A 136 3.19 -9.79 6.78
C VAL A 136 3.69 -9.26 5.44
N SER A 137 2.96 -8.33 4.82
CA SER A 137 3.37 -7.70 3.56
C SER A 137 4.72 -7.01 3.68
N SER A 138 5.04 -6.39 4.82
CA SER A 138 6.33 -5.73 5.03
C SER A 138 7.50 -6.69 5.24
N VAL A 139 7.24 -7.84 5.88
CA VAL A 139 8.25 -8.89 6.09
C VAL A 139 8.60 -9.55 4.76
N LEU A 140 7.58 -9.92 3.97
CA LEU A 140 7.77 -10.49 2.65
C LEU A 140 8.49 -9.52 1.71
N ALA A 141 8.13 -8.23 1.75
CA ALA A 141 8.78 -7.20 0.94
C ALA A 141 10.27 -7.03 1.28
N ALA A 142 10.63 -7.17 2.56
CA ALA A 142 12.03 -7.08 2.99
C ALA A 142 12.89 -8.22 2.44
N GLY A 143 12.34 -9.43 2.32
CA GLY A 143 13.04 -10.57 1.72
C GLY A 143 13.15 -10.52 0.20
N ALA A 144 12.26 -9.77 -0.46
CA ALA A 144 12.21 -9.62 -1.92
C ALA A 144 12.91 -8.34 -2.43
N SER A 145 13.54 -7.56 -1.56
CA SER A 145 14.26 -6.36 -1.97
C SER A 145 15.63 -6.75 -2.54
N PRO A 146 15.96 -6.39 -3.80
CA PRO A 146 17.26 -6.69 -4.38
C PRO A 146 18.35 -5.97 -3.60
N MET A 147 19.38 -6.72 -3.17
CA MET A 147 20.57 -6.16 -2.54
C MET A 147 21.56 -5.70 -3.62
N VAL A 148 22.43 -4.75 -3.29
CA VAL A 148 23.33 -4.06 -4.25
C VAL A 148 24.62 -4.86 -4.52
N ASP A 149 24.63 -6.18 -4.32
CA ASP A 149 25.88 -6.96 -4.31
C ASP A 149 26.05 -7.85 -5.56
N ASN A 150 27.31 -8.05 -5.95
CA ASN A 150 27.81 -8.68 -7.18
C ASN A 150 27.00 -9.88 -7.74
N GLU A 151 26.84 -9.85 -9.06
CA GLU A 151 25.88 -10.59 -9.90
C GLU A 151 26.00 -12.14 -9.88
N GLU A 152 27.13 -12.71 -9.45
CA GLU A 152 27.42 -14.14 -9.66
C GLU A 152 26.62 -15.12 -8.76
N ASN A 153 25.88 -14.62 -7.76
CA ASN A 153 25.07 -15.47 -6.86
C ASN A 153 23.71 -14.88 -6.48
N GLU A 154 23.22 -13.90 -7.24
CA GLU A 154 22.04 -13.10 -6.90
C GLU A 154 20.74 -13.94 -6.87
N GLY A 155 20.55 -14.84 -7.85
CA GLY A 155 19.32 -15.65 -7.97
C GLY A 155 19.12 -16.65 -6.84
N VAL A 156 20.19 -17.36 -6.42
CA VAL A 156 20.13 -18.35 -5.33
C VAL A 156 19.94 -17.65 -3.98
N ARG A 157 20.63 -16.53 -3.75
CA ARG A 157 20.50 -15.74 -2.51
C ARG A 157 19.13 -15.10 -2.38
N THR A 158 18.57 -14.55 -3.45
CA THR A 158 17.22 -13.97 -3.46
C THR A 158 16.17 -15.03 -3.15
N SER A 159 16.29 -16.22 -3.73
CA SER A 159 15.39 -17.35 -3.42
C SER A 159 15.46 -17.76 -1.93
N PHE A 160 16.66 -17.80 -1.35
CA PHE A 160 16.84 -18.09 0.08
C PHE A 160 16.26 -17.00 0.98
N GLN A 161 16.46 -15.72 0.64
CA GLN A 161 15.92 -14.60 1.41
C GLN A 161 14.39 -14.54 1.35
N CYS A 162 13.79 -14.73 0.18
CA CYS A 162 12.35 -14.86 0.02
C CYS A 162 11.78 -16.01 0.86
N ARG A 163 12.47 -17.18 0.85
CA ARG A 163 12.08 -18.33 1.67
C ARG A 163 12.18 -18.04 3.16
N ARG A 164 13.25 -17.38 3.62
CA ARG A 164 13.40 -16.97 5.02
C ARG A 164 12.30 -15.99 5.43
N ALA A 165 12.05 -14.96 4.62
CA ALA A 165 10.99 -13.99 4.89
C ALA A 165 9.60 -14.62 4.94
N PHE A 166 9.34 -15.66 4.13
CA PHE A 166 8.12 -16.45 4.23
C PHE A 166 7.97 -17.13 5.60
N PHE A 167 9.02 -17.82 6.07
CA PHE A 167 8.99 -18.47 7.37
C PHE A 167 8.95 -17.48 8.54
N ASP A 168 9.65 -16.34 8.44
CA ASP A 168 9.56 -15.26 9.43
C ASP A 168 8.13 -14.69 9.51
N ALA A 169 7.47 -14.50 8.35
CA ALA A 169 6.08 -14.06 8.31
C ALA A 169 5.11 -15.09 8.89
N LEU A 170 5.36 -16.38 8.63
CA LEU A 170 4.57 -17.47 9.20
C LEU A 170 4.73 -17.56 10.73
N ASP A 171 5.96 -17.42 11.23
CA ASP A 171 6.27 -17.41 12.67
C ASP A 171 5.52 -16.28 13.40
N ILE A 172 5.47 -15.08 12.80
CA ILE A 172 4.71 -13.95 13.33
C ILE A 172 3.22 -14.28 13.46
N ILE A 173 2.63 -14.98 12.49
CA ILE A 173 1.21 -15.35 12.52
C ILE A 173 0.94 -16.45 13.55
N GLN A 174 1.76 -17.50 13.55
CA GLN A 174 1.55 -18.72 14.35
C GLN A 174 1.95 -18.52 15.81
N ASN A 175 3.18 -18.07 16.05
CA ASN A 175 3.78 -18.06 17.38
C ASN A 175 3.62 -16.72 18.10
N ASN A 176 3.15 -15.68 17.40
CA ASN A 176 2.96 -14.33 17.93
C ASN A 176 4.18 -13.82 18.70
N ASN A 177 5.38 -14.12 18.21
CA ASN A 177 6.61 -13.67 18.83
C ASN A 177 6.60 -12.14 18.91
N ARG A 178 6.47 -11.59 20.13
CA ARG A 178 6.35 -10.14 20.35
C ARG A 178 7.51 -9.35 19.72
N GLY A 179 8.72 -9.91 19.75
CA GLY A 179 9.90 -9.29 19.12
C GLY A 179 9.80 -9.27 17.58
N GLY A 180 9.33 -10.37 16.99
CA GLY A 180 9.07 -10.47 15.55
C GLY A 180 7.98 -9.51 15.09
N VAL A 181 6.85 -9.50 15.79
CA VAL A 181 5.71 -8.60 15.54
C VAL A 181 6.15 -7.13 15.64
N ARG A 182 6.89 -6.75 16.69
CA ARG A 182 7.43 -5.40 16.84
C ARG A 182 8.29 -4.99 15.65
N THR A 183 9.20 -5.87 15.25
CA THR A 183 10.11 -5.62 14.12
C THR A 183 9.33 -5.47 12.82
N ALA A 184 8.37 -6.35 12.56
CA ALA A 184 7.48 -6.29 11.40
C ALA A 184 6.64 -5.01 11.39
N LEU A 185 6.10 -4.59 12.53
CA LEU A 185 5.32 -3.36 12.64
C LEU A 185 6.16 -2.11 12.28
N LEU A 186 7.37 -2.02 12.83
CA LEU A 186 8.28 -0.91 12.53
C LEU A 186 8.68 -0.89 11.05
N ARG A 187 8.95 -2.07 10.46
CA ARG A 187 9.20 -2.22 9.02
C ARG A 187 7.98 -1.80 8.19
N GLY A 188 6.78 -2.20 8.60
CA GLY A 188 5.51 -1.84 7.96
C GLY A 188 5.27 -0.33 7.97
N LEU A 189 5.43 0.32 9.12
CA LEU A 189 5.32 1.78 9.23
C LEU A 189 6.35 2.49 8.36
N ASN A 190 7.61 2.04 8.35
CA ASN A 190 8.62 2.61 7.48
C ASN A 190 8.27 2.42 6.00
N MET A 191 7.85 1.23 5.58
CA MET A 191 7.41 0.95 4.21
C MET A 191 6.27 1.89 3.77
N LEU A 192 5.27 2.13 4.64
CA LEU A 192 4.19 3.08 4.35
C LEU A 192 4.71 4.51 4.17
N ARG A 193 5.63 4.97 5.02
CA ARG A 193 6.27 6.29 4.86
C ARG A 193 7.00 6.41 3.52
N GLN A 194 7.73 5.37 3.10
CA GLN A 194 8.43 5.36 1.82
C GLN A 194 7.46 5.39 0.63
N VAL A 195 6.34 4.65 0.70
CA VAL A 195 5.29 4.69 -0.32
C VAL A 195 4.68 6.09 -0.42
N VAL A 196 4.35 6.73 0.70
CA VAL A 196 3.80 8.10 0.73
C VAL A 196 4.80 9.10 0.14
N ALA A 197 6.07 9.02 0.52
CA ALA A 197 7.13 9.89 0.01
C ALA A 197 7.29 9.75 -1.52
N GLN A 198 7.33 8.51 -2.03
CA GLN A 198 7.45 8.25 -3.46
C GLN A 198 6.19 8.69 -4.22
N ALA A 199 5.00 8.47 -3.67
CA ALA A 199 3.74 8.91 -4.28
C ALA A 199 3.67 10.44 -4.39
N LYS A 200 4.12 11.16 -3.34
CA LYS A 200 4.25 12.62 -3.37
C LYS A 200 5.23 13.07 -4.45
N TYR A 201 6.40 12.44 -4.55
CA TYR A 201 7.39 12.75 -5.59
C TYR A 201 6.83 12.58 -7.01
N ILE A 202 6.17 11.45 -7.29
CA ILE A 202 5.51 11.16 -8.58
C ILE A 202 4.48 12.24 -8.91
N ARG A 203 3.70 12.64 -7.91
CA ARG A 203 2.64 13.64 -8.06
C ARG A 203 3.21 15.04 -8.34
N ASP A 204 4.17 15.47 -7.55
CA ASP A 204 4.73 16.82 -7.61
C ASP A 204 5.45 17.03 -8.95
N ARG A 205 6.11 15.99 -9.47
CA ARG A 205 6.74 15.98 -10.80
C ARG A 205 5.79 15.63 -11.95
N LYS A 206 4.51 15.36 -11.68
CA LYS A 206 3.49 14.97 -12.68
C LYS A 206 3.93 13.82 -13.59
N MET A 207 4.55 12.78 -13.03
CA MET A 207 5.18 11.70 -13.81
C MET A 207 4.19 10.68 -14.43
N TYR A 208 2.89 10.85 -14.23
CA TYR A 208 1.85 9.97 -14.75
C TYR A 208 1.35 10.46 -16.12
N ASN A 209 2.04 10.05 -17.18
CA ASN A 209 1.66 10.42 -18.54
C ASN A 209 0.38 9.68 -18.93
N THR A 210 -0.63 10.45 -19.36
CA THR A 210 -1.88 9.88 -19.90
C THR A 210 -1.71 9.66 -21.38
N LEU A 211 -1.98 8.43 -21.82
CA LEU A 211 -2.01 8.08 -23.22
C LEU A 211 -3.44 7.85 -23.63
N CYS A 212 -3.88 8.70 -24.54
CA CYS A 212 -5.18 8.56 -25.18
C CYS A 212 -4.98 7.85 -26.53
N GLY A 213 -5.73 6.78 -26.74
CA GLY A 213 -5.81 6.07 -28.01
C GLY A 213 -7.26 5.77 -28.35
N GLU A 214 -7.54 5.61 -29.65
CA GLU A 214 -8.89 5.28 -30.16
C GLU A 214 -9.42 3.97 -29.57
N ASN A 215 -8.51 3.04 -29.25
CA ASN A 215 -8.83 1.68 -28.80
C ASN A 215 -8.60 1.46 -27.31
N GLY A 216 -8.27 2.51 -26.54
CA GLY A 216 -8.03 2.39 -25.11
C GLY A 216 -7.09 3.47 -24.60
N SER A 217 -7.36 3.97 -23.40
CA SER A 217 -6.51 4.95 -22.72
C SER A 217 -5.98 4.36 -21.42
N PHE A 218 -4.71 4.62 -21.12
CA PHE A 218 -4.10 4.23 -19.86
C PHE A 218 -3.09 5.28 -19.42
N ARG A 219 -2.68 5.21 -18.16
CA ARG A 219 -1.66 6.08 -17.58
C ARG A 219 -0.42 5.27 -17.27
N ILE A 220 0.76 5.86 -17.49
CA ILE A 220 2.03 5.20 -17.20
C ILE A 220 2.99 6.15 -16.50
N THR A 221 3.67 5.62 -15.48
CA THR A 221 4.76 6.29 -14.79
C THR A 221 6.02 5.44 -14.90
N VAL A 222 7.12 6.06 -15.33
CA VAL A 222 8.43 5.41 -15.40
C VAL A 222 9.34 6.01 -14.34
N LEU A 223 9.85 5.16 -13.45
CA LEU A 223 10.80 5.51 -12.40
C LEU A 223 12.17 4.95 -12.78
N HIS A 224 13.14 5.82 -13.02
CA HIS A 224 14.54 5.41 -13.20
C HIS A 224 15.27 5.16 -11.86
N GLY A 225 14.64 5.54 -10.75
CA GLY A 225 15.13 5.32 -9.39
C GLY A 225 14.02 5.58 -8.38
N VAL A 226 14.21 5.06 -7.17
CA VAL A 226 13.27 5.18 -6.04
C VAL A 226 13.97 5.74 -4.83
N ILE A 227 13.20 6.36 -3.93
CA ILE A 227 13.72 6.91 -2.68
C ILE A 227 14.27 5.80 -1.76
N ASN A 228 13.67 4.61 -1.80
CA ASN A 228 14.06 3.49 -0.95
C ASN A 228 13.89 2.14 -1.67
N SER A 229 14.84 1.23 -1.45
CA SER A 229 14.90 -0.09 -2.10
C SER A 229 13.73 -1.02 -1.76
N VAL A 230 12.99 -0.77 -0.68
CA VAL A 230 11.78 -1.55 -0.33
C VAL A 230 10.72 -1.48 -1.44
N ILE A 231 10.75 -0.43 -2.27
CA ILE A 231 9.80 -0.21 -3.37
C ILE A 231 10.08 -1.16 -4.55
N TYR A 232 11.28 -1.71 -4.67
CA TYR A 232 11.62 -2.67 -5.73
C TYR A 232 10.85 -4.00 -5.58
N SER A 233 10.30 -4.31 -4.40
CA SER A 233 9.42 -5.47 -4.26
C SER A 233 8.12 -5.26 -5.06
N ALA A 234 7.76 -6.22 -5.91
CA ALA A 234 6.55 -6.17 -6.73
C ALA A 234 5.28 -5.84 -5.93
N GLY A 235 5.13 -6.39 -4.72
CA GLY A 235 3.99 -6.11 -3.85
C GLY A 235 3.94 -4.66 -3.36
N VAL A 236 5.10 -4.07 -3.07
CA VAL A 236 5.20 -2.67 -2.63
C VAL A 236 5.03 -1.72 -3.81
N LEU A 237 5.58 -2.07 -4.98
CA LEU A 237 5.38 -1.32 -6.21
C LEU A 237 3.90 -1.31 -6.63
N ARG A 238 3.19 -2.45 -6.52
CA ARG A 238 1.73 -2.53 -6.71
C ARG A 238 0.98 -1.63 -5.72
N ARG A 239 1.38 -1.64 -4.44
CA ARG A 239 0.79 -0.76 -3.41
C ARG A 239 0.99 0.72 -3.77
N LEU A 240 2.19 1.10 -4.18
CA LEU A 240 2.49 2.45 -4.67
C LEU A 240 1.63 2.81 -5.88
N ALA A 241 1.45 1.88 -6.82
CA ALA A 241 0.62 2.08 -8.00
C ALA A 241 -0.84 2.39 -7.65
N LEU A 242 -1.43 1.58 -6.76
CA LEU A 242 -2.79 1.80 -6.25
C LEU A 242 -2.90 3.13 -5.48
N PHE A 243 -1.87 3.49 -4.70
CA PHE A 243 -1.83 4.75 -3.98
C PHE A 243 -1.88 5.96 -4.93
N VAL A 244 -1.02 5.94 -5.95
CA VAL A 244 -0.97 6.99 -6.98
C VAL A 244 -2.26 7.03 -7.81
N LEU A 245 -2.81 5.86 -8.16
CA LEU A 245 -4.08 5.78 -8.88
C LEU A 245 -5.23 6.44 -8.10
N GLN A 246 -5.30 6.22 -6.79
CA GLN A 246 -6.29 6.87 -5.92
C GLN A 246 -6.13 8.41 -5.92
N ILE A 247 -4.88 8.90 -5.87
CA ILE A 247 -4.57 10.33 -5.97
C ILE A 247 -5.06 10.92 -7.30
N ILE A 248 -4.78 10.23 -8.41
CA ILE A 248 -5.13 10.68 -9.77
C ILE A 248 -6.66 10.71 -9.91
N HIS A 249 -7.34 9.65 -9.50
CA HIS A 249 -8.78 9.50 -9.64
C HIS A 249 -9.54 10.62 -8.93
N HIS A 250 -9.18 10.94 -7.68
CA HIS A 250 -9.86 11.99 -6.93
C HIS A 250 -9.73 13.38 -7.58
N LYS A 251 -8.57 13.70 -8.18
CA LYS A 251 -8.40 14.95 -8.95
C LYS A 251 -9.25 14.95 -10.24
N CYS A 252 -9.33 13.81 -10.93
CA CYS A 252 -10.07 13.68 -12.18
C CYS A 252 -11.59 13.73 -11.97
N SER A 253 -12.14 13.17 -10.89
CA SER A 253 -13.60 13.26 -10.63
C SER A 253 -14.14 14.69 -10.55
N SER A 254 -13.30 15.68 -10.20
CA SER A 254 -13.69 17.09 -10.15
C SER A 254 -13.62 17.82 -11.51
N ARG A 255 -12.78 17.36 -12.44
CA ARG A 255 -12.58 18.01 -13.78
C ARG A 255 -13.17 17.23 -14.95
N GLU A 256 -13.34 15.92 -14.78
CA GLU A 256 -13.76 14.95 -15.78
C GLU A 256 -14.99 14.18 -15.29
N ALA A 257 -15.93 14.88 -14.66
CA ALA A 257 -17.20 14.30 -14.24
C ALA A 257 -17.86 13.58 -15.44
N GLY A 258 -17.90 12.24 -15.39
CA GLY A 258 -18.44 11.39 -16.46
C GLY A 258 -17.42 10.52 -17.22
N ARG A 259 -16.10 10.68 -17.03
CA ARG A 259 -15.11 9.76 -17.62
C ARG A 259 -14.78 8.60 -16.68
N SER A 260 -14.75 7.38 -17.21
CA SER A 260 -14.32 6.19 -16.46
C SER A 260 -12.84 6.32 -16.07
N PRO A 261 -12.45 5.85 -14.87
CA PRO A 261 -11.05 5.90 -14.49
C PRO A 261 -10.20 5.02 -15.38
N LEU A 262 -9.04 5.57 -15.75
CA LEU A 262 -8.10 4.87 -16.61
C LEU A 262 -7.21 3.91 -15.80
N PRO A 263 -6.91 2.72 -16.35
CA PRO A 263 -5.86 1.84 -15.84
C PRO A 263 -4.50 2.54 -15.74
N TYR A 264 -3.66 2.02 -14.84
CA TYR A 264 -2.39 2.63 -14.51
C TYR A 264 -1.27 1.60 -14.47
N ILE A 265 -0.17 1.92 -15.14
CA ILE A 265 1.05 1.12 -15.17
C ILE A 265 2.15 1.90 -14.47
N ILE A 266 2.89 1.25 -13.58
CA ILE A 266 4.11 1.79 -13.02
C ILE A 266 5.28 0.89 -13.41
N CYS A 267 6.34 1.50 -13.95
CA CYS A 267 7.57 0.82 -14.32
C CYS A 267 8.70 1.38 -13.46
N CYS A 268 9.49 0.51 -12.83
CA CYS A 268 10.60 0.89 -11.97
C CYS A 268 11.87 0.18 -12.42
N ARG A 269 12.93 0.95 -12.71
CA ARG A 269 14.26 0.37 -12.96
C ARG A 269 14.81 -0.21 -11.66
N ILE A 270 15.06 -1.51 -11.65
CA ILE A 270 15.67 -2.23 -10.52
C ILE A 270 17.21 -2.19 -10.64
N PRO A 271 17.96 -2.46 -9.54
CA PRO A 271 19.43 -2.36 -9.54
C PRO A 271 20.12 -3.20 -10.62
N SER A 272 19.56 -4.36 -10.98
CA SER A 272 20.06 -5.23 -12.07
C SER A 272 19.95 -4.59 -13.47
N GLY A 273 19.38 -3.39 -13.60
CA GLY A 273 19.24 -2.66 -14.85
C GLY A 273 17.95 -2.92 -15.62
N ASN A 274 17.22 -3.99 -15.28
CA ASN A 274 15.90 -4.30 -15.83
C ASN A 274 14.81 -3.38 -15.26
N TYR A 275 13.63 -3.41 -15.87
CA TYR A 275 12.44 -2.69 -15.41
C TYR A 275 11.40 -3.65 -14.86
N LEU A 276 11.05 -3.49 -13.59
CA LEU A 276 9.89 -4.13 -13.00
C LEU A 276 8.63 -3.29 -13.28
N CYS A 277 7.68 -3.87 -14.01
CA CYS A 277 6.47 -3.21 -14.48
C CYS A 277 5.23 -3.84 -13.84
N VAL A 278 4.33 -3.01 -13.30
CA VAL A 278 3.09 -3.46 -12.65
C VAL A 278 1.90 -2.70 -13.20
N GLY A 279 0.91 -3.43 -13.71
CA GLY A 279 -0.39 -2.91 -14.13
C GLY A 279 -1.44 -3.02 -13.02
N VAL A 280 -2.18 -1.93 -12.78
CA VAL A 280 -3.29 -1.88 -11.81
C VAL A 280 -4.55 -1.27 -12.42
N MET A 281 -5.69 -1.83 -12.03
CA MET A 281 -7.02 -1.37 -12.44
C MET A 281 -7.63 -0.45 -11.37
N PRO A 282 -8.46 0.53 -11.76
CA PRO A 282 -9.17 1.37 -10.82
C PRO A 282 -10.33 0.64 -10.14
N THR A 283 -10.53 0.94 -8.86
CA THR A 283 -11.44 0.20 -7.96
C THR A 283 -12.93 0.34 -8.32
N SER A 284 -13.33 1.35 -9.09
CA SER A 284 -14.74 1.48 -9.54
C SER A 284 -15.12 0.48 -10.63
N VAL A 285 -14.13 -0.06 -11.33
CA VAL A 285 -14.31 -1.01 -12.45
C VAL A 285 -14.42 -2.46 -11.92
N SER A 286 -13.90 -2.73 -10.72
CA SER A 286 -13.84 -4.07 -10.13
C SER A 286 -15.09 -4.48 -9.33
N LYS A 287 -16.11 -3.61 -9.20
CA LYS A 287 -17.39 -3.96 -8.55
C LYS A 287 -18.29 -4.71 -9.55
N GLY A 288 -18.17 -6.04 -9.60
CA GLY A 288 -19.17 -6.94 -10.20
C GLY A 288 -18.73 -7.71 -11.44
N THR A 289 -17.70 -7.27 -12.14
CA THR A 289 -17.15 -7.97 -13.31
C THR A 289 -15.86 -8.66 -12.92
N ARG A 290 -15.72 -9.97 -13.16
CA ARG A 290 -14.48 -10.72 -12.88
C ARG A 290 -13.29 -9.94 -13.43
N ASP A 291 -12.43 -9.46 -12.53
CA ASP A 291 -11.18 -8.74 -12.83
C ASP A 291 -10.38 -9.51 -13.89
N ARG A 292 -10.53 -9.12 -15.16
CA ARG A 292 -9.62 -9.51 -16.22
C ARG A 292 -8.81 -8.28 -16.50
N SER A 293 -7.75 -8.10 -15.71
CA SER A 293 -6.89 -6.93 -15.77
C SER A 293 -6.24 -6.71 -17.14
N GLY A 294 -6.37 -7.61 -18.12
CA GLY A 294 -5.95 -7.45 -19.52
C GLY A 294 -4.43 -7.30 -19.73
N PHE A 295 -3.70 -6.87 -18.70
CA PHE A 295 -2.31 -6.47 -18.75
C PHE A 295 -1.41 -7.60 -19.20
N ALA A 296 -1.68 -8.84 -18.79
CA ALA A 296 -0.90 -9.99 -19.23
C ALA A 296 -0.87 -10.11 -20.76
N THR A 297 -2.04 -10.08 -21.40
CA THR A 297 -2.17 -10.12 -22.86
C THR A 297 -1.50 -8.91 -23.50
N HIS A 298 -1.73 -7.70 -22.98
CA HIS A 298 -1.14 -6.50 -23.57
C HIS A 298 0.38 -6.41 -23.41
N PHE A 299 0.93 -6.90 -22.30
CA PHE A 299 2.37 -6.96 -22.07
C PHE A 299 3.03 -7.98 -23.01
N ASP A 300 2.38 -9.12 -23.22
CA ASP A 300 2.81 -10.18 -24.13
C ASP A 300 2.71 -9.76 -25.61
N ASP A 301 1.60 -9.13 -26.00
CA ASP A 301 1.42 -8.56 -27.34
C ASP A 301 2.51 -7.52 -27.62
N ALA A 302 2.85 -6.65 -26.65
CA ALA A 302 3.90 -5.64 -26.80
C ALA A 302 5.29 -6.25 -26.91
N SER A 303 5.54 -7.35 -26.19
CA SER A 303 6.74 -8.17 -26.36
C SER A 303 6.83 -8.72 -27.78
N THR A 304 5.76 -9.37 -28.25
CA THR A 304 5.70 -9.97 -29.60
C THR A 304 5.89 -8.93 -30.72
N GLU A 305 5.29 -7.74 -30.59
CA GLU A 305 5.40 -6.67 -31.59
C GLU A 305 6.78 -5.99 -31.62
N SER A 306 7.46 -5.90 -30.47
CA SER A 306 8.76 -5.22 -30.36
C SER A 306 9.96 -6.16 -30.37
N GLY A 307 9.75 -7.48 -30.23
CA GLY A 307 10.79 -8.45 -29.95
C GLY A 307 11.53 -8.17 -28.64
N ALA A 308 10.85 -7.59 -27.65
CA ALA A 308 11.43 -7.28 -26.35
C ALA A 308 11.44 -8.50 -25.44
N MET A 309 12.55 -8.74 -24.76
CA MET A 309 12.62 -9.82 -23.77
C MET A 309 11.88 -9.40 -22.50
N ILE A 310 10.86 -10.19 -22.16
CA ILE A 310 10.06 -10.04 -20.94
C ILE A 310 10.03 -11.34 -20.14
N GLU A 311 9.99 -11.24 -18.82
CA GLU A 311 9.87 -12.37 -17.91
C GLU A 311 8.72 -12.17 -16.91
N PHE A 312 7.84 -13.16 -16.82
CA PHE A 312 6.79 -13.22 -15.79
C PHE A 312 7.34 -13.92 -14.54
N ARG A 313 8.01 -13.17 -13.66
CA ARG A 313 8.62 -13.73 -12.43
C ARG A 313 7.67 -13.90 -11.25
N ALA A 314 6.46 -13.36 -11.34
CA ALA A 314 5.46 -13.44 -10.29
C ALA A 314 4.26 -14.29 -10.74
N PHE A 315 3.56 -14.90 -9.77
CA PHE A 315 2.26 -15.52 -10.03
C PHE A 315 1.22 -14.51 -10.55
N ASP A 316 1.37 -13.25 -10.13
CA ASP A 316 0.55 -12.15 -10.62
C ASP A 316 1.01 -11.73 -12.02
N ILE A 317 0.27 -12.17 -13.03
CA ILE A 317 0.52 -11.90 -14.45
C ILE A 317 0.37 -10.42 -14.86
N SER A 318 -0.08 -9.56 -13.94
CA SER A 318 -0.02 -8.09 -14.13
C SER A 318 1.34 -7.48 -13.76
N VAL A 319 2.30 -8.32 -13.36
CA VAL A 319 3.69 -7.96 -13.07
C VAL A 319 4.61 -8.60 -14.10
N VAL A 320 5.50 -7.82 -14.70
CA VAL A 320 6.47 -8.29 -15.68
C VAL A 320 7.82 -7.60 -15.49
N GLU A 321 8.91 -8.33 -15.68
CA GLU A 321 10.25 -7.76 -15.79
C GLU A 321 10.62 -7.62 -17.27
N VAL A 322 11.08 -6.43 -17.66
CA VAL A 322 11.47 -6.11 -19.03
C VAL A 322 12.96 -5.80 -19.04
N GLU A 323 13.71 -6.38 -19.99
CA GLU A 323 15.15 -6.15 -20.07
C GLU A 323 15.46 -4.66 -20.31
N GLY A 324 16.47 -4.12 -19.60
CA GLY A 324 16.75 -2.68 -19.60
C GLY A 324 16.98 -2.06 -20.98
N LYS A 325 17.68 -2.79 -21.87
CA LYS A 325 17.96 -2.38 -23.25
C LYS A 325 16.71 -2.39 -24.15
N ASP A 326 15.72 -3.20 -23.79
CA ASP A 326 14.51 -3.48 -24.55
C ASP A 326 13.30 -2.66 -24.06
N PHE A 327 13.43 -2.00 -22.92
CA PHE A 327 12.33 -1.28 -22.27
C PHE A 327 11.70 -0.21 -23.17
N GLU A 328 12.50 0.60 -23.87
CA GLU A 328 11.97 1.70 -24.69
C GLU A 328 11.22 1.21 -25.94
N LYS A 329 11.69 0.12 -26.56
CA LYS A 329 10.99 -0.50 -27.70
C LYS A 329 9.69 -1.17 -27.26
N TRP A 330 9.69 -1.83 -26.10
CA TRP A 330 8.50 -2.43 -25.50
C TRP A 330 7.46 -1.36 -25.13
N ARG A 331 7.89 -0.29 -24.44
CA ARG A 331 7.05 0.85 -24.08
C ARG A 331 6.43 1.49 -25.32
N SER A 332 7.21 1.65 -26.39
CA SER A 332 6.72 2.20 -27.65
C SER A 332 5.70 1.28 -28.35
N ALA A 333 5.86 -0.04 -28.25
CA ALA A 333 4.87 -1.01 -28.74
C ALA A 333 3.56 -0.95 -27.94
N LEU A 334 3.62 -0.89 -26.61
CA LEU A 334 2.42 -0.67 -25.78
C LEU A 334 1.64 0.58 -26.20
N TYR A 335 2.35 1.67 -26.53
CA TYR A 335 1.73 2.92 -26.95
C TYR A 335 1.08 2.79 -28.33
N ARG A 336 1.71 2.05 -29.24
CA ARG A 336 1.13 1.73 -30.56
C ARG A 336 -0.12 0.88 -30.42
N GLN A 337 -0.13 -0.10 -29.53
CA GLN A 337 -1.29 -0.97 -29.30
C GLN A 337 -2.50 -0.21 -28.76
N ALA A 338 -2.31 0.69 -27.80
CA ALA A 338 -3.41 1.56 -27.35
C ALA A 338 -3.99 2.42 -28.49
N ARG A 339 -3.18 2.82 -29.47
CA ARG A 339 -3.64 3.59 -30.63
C ARG A 339 -4.27 2.73 -31.73
N ARG A 340 -3.68 1.57 -32.06
CA ARG A 340 -3.98 0.79 -33.28
C ARG A 340 -4.73 -0.53 -33.06
N SER A 341 -4.89 -1.01 -31.83
CA SER A 341 -5.33 -2.39 -31.60
C SER A 341 -6.71 -2.71 -32.19
N ARG A 342 -6.79 -3.80 -32.97
CA ARG A 342 -8.05 -4.42 -33.44
C ARG A 342 -8.93 -4.94 -32.30
N ARG A 343 -8.35 -5.18 -31.13
CA ARG A 343 -9.08 -5.49 -29.88
C ARG A 343 -9.00 -4.26 -28.98
N PRO A 344 -10.09 -3.48 -28.79
CA PRO A 344 -10.05 -2.40 -27.83
C PRO A 344 -9.61 -2.96 -26.48
N TRP A 345 -8.80 -2.20 -25.75
CA TRP A 345 -8.51 -2.49 -24.36
C TRP A 345 -9.85 -2.38 -23.61
N GLN A 346 -10.59 -3.48 -23.56
CA GLN A 346 -11.92 -3.55 -22.97
C GLN A 346 -11.75 -3.61 -21.45
N TRP A 347 -11.62 -2.44 -20.86
CA TRP A 347 -11.34 -2.27 -19.43
C TRP A 347 -12.57 -2.49 -18.54
N ALA A 348 -13.42 -3.45 -18.89
CA ALA A 348 -14.81 -3.58 -18.46
C ALA A 348 -15.69 -2.39 -18.90
N ARG A 349 -16.85 -2.71 -19.46
CA ARG A 349 -17.95 -1.77 -19.68
C ARG A 349 -18.82 -1.72 -18.45
#